data_AF-A0A6J7DM48-F1
#
_entry.id   AF-A0A6J7DM48-F1
#
_cell.length_a   1.000
_cell.length_b   1.000
_cell.length_c   1.000
_cell.angle_alpha   90.00
_cell.angle_beta   90.00
_cell.angle_gamma   90.00
#
_symmetry.space_group_name_H-M   'P 1'
#
loop_
_entity.id
_entity.type
_entity.pdbx_description
1 polymer ?
#
loop_
_entity_poly.entity_id
_entity_poly.type
_entity_poly.pdbx_seq_one_letter_code
_entity_poly.pdbx_strand_id
1 'polypeptide(L)' 'MIGVIKEQAIEAMSTHLPVRFEPAEANPWINAVMIEPASANAPATITQVLRPAS' A
#
# COMPACT_ATOMS: atom_id res chain seq x y z
N MET A 1 -2.22 3.38 -8.10
CA MET A 1 -0.86 2.90 -8.48
C MET A 1 -0.07 2.67 -7.20
N ILE A 2 0.84 1.68 -7.20
CA ILE A 2 1.55 1.20 -5.99
C ILE A 2 2.59 2.23 -5.54
N GLY A 3 2.13 3.36 -4.99
CA GLY A 3 3.00 4.43 -4.48
C GLY A 3 3.75 5.26 -5.52
N VAL A 4 3.54 5.03 -6.82
CA VAL A 4 4.18 5.80 -7.91
C VAL A 4 3.18 6.66 -8.66
N ILE A 5 3.70 7.69 -9.35
CA ILE A 5 2.90 8.54 -10.25
C ILE A 5 2.18 7.67 -11.29
N LYS A 6 0.88 7.93 -11.48
CA LYS A 6 0.00 7.05 -12.25
C LYS A 6 0.41 6.97 -13.72
N GLU A 7 0.75 8.12 -14.29
CA GLU A 7 1.02 8.32 -15.71
C GLU A 7 2.28 7.53 -16.13
N GLN A 8 3.32 7.53 -15.29
CA GLN A 8 4.57 6.81 -15.54
C GLN A 8 4.37 5.29 -15.63
N ALA A 9 3.47 4.74 -14.80
CA ALA A 9 3.17 3.32 -14.86
C ALA A 9 2.31 2.93 -16.05
N ILE A 10 1.38 3.80 -16.44
CA ILE A 10 0.64 3.60 -17.68
C ILE A 10 1.62 3.58 -18.85
N GLU A 11 2.54 4.54 -18.92
CA GLU A 11 3.55 4.62 -19.97
C GLU A 11 4.44 3.38 -20.02
N ALA A 12 4.99 2.95 -18.87
CA ALA A 12 5.83 1.76 -18.78
C ALA A 12 5.10 0.50 -19.28
N MET A 13 3.82 0.34 -18.90
CA MET A 13 3.01 -0.83 -19.28
C MET A 13 2.56 -0.78 -20.74
N SER A 14 2.20 0.39 -21.27
CA SER A 14 1.73 0.51 -22.64
C SER A 14 2.86 0.42 -23.65
N THR A 15 4.03 0.98 -23.32
CA THR A 15 5.17 1.06 -24.26
C THR A 15 6.16 -0.08 -24.11
N HIS A 16 6.20 -0.75 -22.95
CA HIS A 16 7.23 -1.73 -22.59
C HIS A 16 8.66 -1.17 -22.66
N LEU A 17 8.80 0.16 -22.63
CA LEU A 17 10.09 0.84 -22.58
C LEU A 17 10.48 1.16 -21.13
N PRO A 18 11.78 1.32 -20.84
CA PRO A 18 12.21 1.76 -19.52
C PRO A 18 11.68 3.16 -19.19
N VAL A 19 10.92 3.28 -18.11
CA VAL A 19 10.44 4.54 -17.55
C VAL A 19 10.95 4.67 -16.11
N ARG A 20 11.38 5.86 -15.73
CA ARG A 20 11.79 6.16 -14.35
C ARG A 20 10.55 6.38 -13.48
N PHE A 21 10.43 5.61 -12.40
CA PHE A 21 9.34 5.74 -11.44
C PHE A 21 9.66 6.73 -10.34
N GLU A 22 8.77 7.71 -10.14
CA GLU A 22 8.81 8.65 -9.04
C GLU A 22 7.67 8.37 -8.05
N PRO A 23 7.90 8.56 -6.74
CA PRO A 23 6.85 8.42 -5.74
C PRO A 23 5.68 9.38 -5.99
N ALA A 24 4.46 8.90 -5.80
CA ALA A 24 3.28 9.77 -5.81
C ALA A 24 3.13 10.47 -4.45
N GLU A 25 3.03 11.80 -4.46
CA GLU A 25 2.76 12.60 -3.25
C GLU A 25 1.27 12.63 -2.87
N ALA A 26 0.39 12.18 -3.77
CA ALA A 26 -1.06 12.28 -3.59
C ALA A 26 -1.61 11.19 -2.65
N ASN A 27 -2.49 11.62 -1.73
CA ASN A 27 -3.36 10.77 -0.90
C ASN A 27 -2.64 9.61 -0.21
N PRO A 28 -1.76 9.87 0.78
CA PRO A 28 -1.13 8.80 1.54
C PRO A 28 -2.17 7.99 2.34
N TRP A 29 -2.10 6.67 2.25
CA TRP A 29 -2.94 5.72 2.99
C TRP A 29 -2.11 4.91 3.97
N ILE A 30 -2.65 4.68 5.16
CA ILE A 30 -2.15 3.70 6.13
C ILE A 30 -2.92 2.41 5.89
N ASN A 31 -2.18 1.34 5.57
CA ASN A 31 -2.69 -0.03 5.49
C ASN A 31 -1.88 -0.90 6.46
N ALA A 32 -2.53 -1.40 7.51
CA ALA A 32 -1.91 -2.16 8.58
C ALA A 32 -2.89 -3.21 9.13
N VAL A 33 -2.39 -4.05 10.05
CA VAL A 33 -3.21 -4.99 10.82
C VAL A 33 -2.90 -4.84 12.30
N MET A 34 -3.95 -4.87 13.13
CA MET A 34 -3.84 -4.98 14.58
C MET A 34 -4.06 -6.45 14.95
N ILE A 35 -3.10 -7.03 15.67
CA ILE A 35 -3.14 -8.43 16.09
C ILE A 35 -3.24 -8.48 17.61
N GLU A 36 -4.34 -9.01 18.11
CA GLU A 36 -4.64 -9.11 19.54
C GLU A 36 -4.63 -10.58 19.97
N PRO A 37 -3.54 -11.07 20.59
CA PRO A 37 -3.47 -12.45 21.07
C PRO A 37 -4.36 -12.67 22.30
N ALA A 38 -5.18 -13.72 22.31
CA ALA A 38 -6.04 -14.04 23.45
C ALA A 38 -5.26 -14.53 24.69
N SER A 39 -4.18 -15.28 24.47
CA SER A 39 -3.21 -15.74 25.46
C SER A 39 -1.98 -16.33 24.75
N ALA A 40 -0.93 -16.73 25.49
CA ALA A 40 0.23 -17.39 24.91
C ALA A 40 -0.18 -18.69 24.18
N ASN A 41 0.17 -18.80 22.90
CA ASN A 41 -0.19 -19.92 22.00
C ASN A 41 -1.70 -20.08 21.69
N ALA A 42 -2.52 -19.05 21.90
CA ALA A 42 -3.93 -19.04 21.50
C ALA A 42 -4.16 -18.26 20.19
N PRO A 43 -5.31 -18.47 19.51
CA PRO A 43 -5.69 -17.68 18.35
C PRO A 43 -5.70 -16.18 18.65
N ALA A 44 -5.23 -15.38 17.69
CA ALA A 44 -5.27 -13.94 17.77
C ALA A 44 -6.45 -13.40 16.94
N THR A 45 -7.07 -12.34 17.43
CA THR A 45 -7.96 -11.52 16.61
C THR A 45 -7.10 -10.67 15.69
N ILE A 46 -7.43 -10.65 14.40
CA ILE A 46 -6.75 -9.83 13.40
C ILE A 46 -7.75 -8.83 12.84
N THR A 47 -7.49 -7.55 13.07
CA THR A 47 -8.33 -6.45 12.62
C THR A 47 -7.58 -5.64 11.57
N GLN A 48 -8.20 -5.43 10.41
CA GLN A 48 -7.64 -4.57 9.37
C GLN A 48 -7.72 -3.10 9.77
N VAL A 49 -6.63 -2.37 9.57
CA VAL A 49 -6.58 -0.92 9.69
C VAL A 49 -6.29 -0.33 8.32
N LEU A 50 -7.31 0.29 7.71
CA LEU A 50 -7.18 1.01 6.45
C LEU A 50 -7.76 2.42 6.62
N ARG A 51 -6.90 3.44 6.55
CA ARG A 51 -7.32 4.83 6.72
C ARG A 51 -6.42 5.83 5.99
N PRO A 52 -6.90 7.04 5.68
CA PRO A 52 -6.03 8.15 5.28
C PRO A 52 -4.94 8.44 6.32
N ALA A 53 -3.77 8.86 5.87
CA ALA A 53 -2.69 9.26 6.76
C ALA A 53 -2.88 10.66 7.38
N SER A 54 -3.79 11.47 6.81
CA SER A 54 -4.17 12.82 7.25
C SER A 54 -5.67 12.93 7.49
#